data_AF-A0A0D2CB58-F1
#
_entry.id   AF-A0A0D2CB58-F1
#
_cell.length_a   1.000
_cell.length_b   1.000
_cell.length_c   1.000
_cell.angle_alpha   90.00
_cell.angle_beta   90.00
_cell.angle_gamma   90.00
#
_symmetry.space_group_name_H-M   'P 1'
#
loop_
_entity.id
_entity.type
_entity.pdbx_description
1 polymer ?
#
loop_
_entity_poly.entity_id
_entity_poly.type
_entity_poly.pdbx_seq_one_letter_code
_entity_poly.pdbx_strand_id
1 'polypeptide(L)'
;MRYGTYRAVFKVEGSNGGACAGFFWYRDDRSEIDIELITKGTSLVNNTVSFTSHPSRAPDGSPIPGATLAKSLSDPQFQPGVFREYRFDSHPDLGVAYYVDGKLIHENTDHVPKEGGNLQLKLWADGNKWWSGTPSTTDVFMTVASVVAYYNTSIVDPRWLANCTAAGGPSKSTLCTI
;
A
#
# COMPACT_ATOMS: atom_id res chain seq x y z
N MET A 1 -13.45 -1.93 -5.59
CA MET A 1 -12.97 -0.57 -5.96
C MET A 1 -11.99 -0.73 -7.13
N ARG A 2 -11.98 0.16 -8.15
CA ARG A 2 -11.15 0.02 -9.36
C ARG A 2 -10.25 1.25 -9.54
N TYR A 3 -10.62 2.19 -10.40
CA TYR A 3 -9.86 3.42 -10.64
C TYR A 3 -10.21 4.49 -9.63
N GLY A 4 -9.21 5.24 -9.19
CA GLY A 4 -9.37 6.22 -8.14
C GLY A 4 -8.05 6.64 -7.51
N THR A 5 -8.17 7.47 -6.48
CA THR A 5 -7.07 7.90 -5.62
C THR A 5 -7.28 7.32 -4.23
N TYR A 6 -6.30 6.54 -3.77
CA TYR A 6 -6.35 5.81 -2.51
C TYR A 6 -5.18 6.28 -1.65
N ARG A 7 -5.46 6.64 -0.40
CA ARG A 7 -4.45 7.15 0.52
C ARG A 7 -4.62 6.61 1.93
N ALA A 8 -3.49 6.42 2.59
CA ALA A 8 -3.41 6.10 4.00
C ALA A 8 -2.40 7.05 4.66
N VAL A 9 -2.76 7.55 5.85
CA VAL A 9 -1.85 8.32 6.70
C VAL A 9 -1.49 7.45 7.88
N PHE A 10 -0.24 7.02 7.95
CA PHE A 10 0.23 6.16 9.04
C PHE A 10 1.70 6.40 9.37
N LYS A 11 2.11 5.86 10.52
CA LYS A 11 3.51 5.77 10.95
C LYS A 11 3.79 4.37 11.50
N VAL A 12 5.06 3.97 11.51
CA VAL A 12 5.54 2.70 12.05
C VAL A 12 6.61 2.98 13.11
N GLU A 13 6.42 2.40 14.29
CA GLU A 13 7.28 2.62 15.46
C GLU A 13 7.59 1.32 16.19
N GLY A 14 8.61 1.34 17.04
CA GLY A 14 8.96 0.22 17.93
C GLY A 14 9.78 -0.90 17.29
N SER A 15 10.13 -0.82 15.99
CA SER A 15 10.90 -1.88 15.33
C SER A 15 12.36 -1.93 15.78
N ASN A 16 12.77 -3.06 16.35
CA ASN A 16 14.16 -3.44 16.58
C ASN A 16 14.44 -4.80 15.90
N GLY A 17 14.24 -4.81 14.58
CA GLY A 17 14.37 -5.96 13.70
C GLY A 17 13.35 -5.88 12.56
N GLY A 18 13.18 -6.99 11.84
CA GLY A 18 12.39 -7.08 10.62
C GLY A 18 10.87 -7.05 10.83
N ALA A 19 10.20 -6.27 9.99
CA ALA A 19 8.74 -6.18 9.85
C ALA A 19 8.41 -5.44 8.54
N CYS A 20 7.30 -5.80 7.92
CA CYS A 20 6.70 -5.10 6.79
C CYS A 20 5.41 -4.40 7.21
N ALA A 21 5.31 -3.10 6.96
CA ALA A 21 4.05 -2.36 6.98
C ALA A 21 3.63 -2.06 5.54
N GLY A 22 2.49 -2.62 5.12
CA GLY A 22 1.99 -2.53 3.75
C GLY A 22 0.68 -1.78 3.65
N PHE A 23 0.58 -0.93 2.64
CA PHE A 23 -0.65 -0.34 2.13
C PHE A 23 -0.82 -0.70 0.67
N PHE A 24 -1.87 -1.44 0.34
CA PHE A 24 -1.98 -2.04 -0.99
C PHE A 24 -3.41 -2.14 -1.49
N TRP A 25 -3.55 -2.07 -2.80
CA TRP A 25 -4.74 -2.50 -3.51
C TRP A 25 -4.49 -3.90 -4.06
N TYR A 26 -5.39 -4.84 -3.77
CA TYR A 26 -5.23 -6.24 -4.15
C TYR A 26 -6.48 -6.80 -4.81
N ARG A 27 -6.26 -7.57 -5.86
CA ARG A 27 -7.26 -8.50 -6.42
C ARG A 27 -6.71 -9.93 -6.44
N ASP A 28 -5.54 -10.08 -7.03
CA ASP A 28 -4.80 -11.33 -7.20
C ASP A 28 -3.33 -11.02 -7.51
N ASP A 29 -2.47 -12.05 -7.54
CA ASP A 29 -1.02 -11.91 -7.71
C ASP A 29 -0.59 -11.30 -9.07
N ARG A 30 -1.53 -11.07 -9.99
CA ARG A 30 -1.31 -10.42 -11.29
C ARG A 30 -1.93 -9.02 -11.37
N SER A 31 -2.60 -8.58 -10.31
CA SER A 31 -3.27 -7.29 -10.25
C SER A 31 -3.23 -6.79 -8.81
N GLU A 32 -2.16 -6.07 -8.50
CA GLU A 32 -1.87 -5.53 -7.18
C GLU A 32 -1.00 -4.27 -7.29
N ILE A 33 -1.20 -3.33 -6.36
CA ILE A 33 -0.48 -2.06 -6.24
C ILE A 33 -0.05 -1.92 -4.79
N ASP A 34 1.24 -1.79 -4.54
CA ASP A 34 1.82 -1.87 -3.20
C ASP A 34 2.64 -0.63 -2.84
N ILE A 35 2.50 -0.24 -1.58
CA ILE A 35 3.45 0.59 -0.85
C ILE A 35 3.84 -0.17 0.41
N GLU A 36 5.08 -0.66 0.48
CA GLU A 36 5.56 -1.51 1.57
C GLU A 36 6.82 -0.95 2.21
N LEU A 37 6.76 -0.71 3.52
CA LEU A 37 7.88 -0.26 4.35
C LEU A 37 8.49 -1.48 5.04
N ILE A 38 9.75 -1.76 4.74
CA ILE A 38 10.56 -2.81 5.38
C ILE A 38 11.47 -2.17 6.41
N THR A 39 11.14 -2.40 7.67
CA THR A 39 11.91 -1.89 8.82
C THR A 39 13.33 -2.47 8.84
N LYS A 40 14.19 -1.85 9.66
CA LYS A 40 15.60 -2.21 9.70
C LYS A 40 15.79 -3.62 10.28
N GLY A 41 16.33 -4.55 9.49
CA GLY A 41 16.50 -5.95 9.87
C GLY A 41 17.57 -6.68 9.05
N THR A 42 17.34 -7.96 8.78
CA THR A 42 18.29 -8.86 8.12
C THR A 42 17.89 -9.25 6.69
N SER A 43 16.80 -8.69 6.17
CA SER A 43 16.35 -8.99 4.82
C SER A 43 17.20 -8.32 3.75
N LEU A 44 17.07 -8.78 2.51
CA LEU A 44 17.80 -8.24 1.37
C LEU A 44 17.32 -6.85 0.94
N VAL A 45 16.04 -6.53 1.17
CA VAL A 45 15.43 -5.22 0.88
C VAL A 45 15.33 -4.33 2.13
N ASN A 46 16.01 -4.72 3.22
CA ASN A 46 16.05 -4.06 4.51
C ASN A 46 16.10 -2.51 4.43
N ASN A 47 15.35 -1.84 5.33
CA ASN A 47 15.36 -0.39 5.51
C ASN A 47 14.94 0.39 4.26
N THR A 48 13.91 -0.10 3.57
CA THR A 48 13.36 0.50 2.36
C THR A 48 11.86 0.72 2.42
N VAL A 49 11.37 1.67 1.64
CA VAL A 49 9.98 1.70 1.17
C VAL A 49 9.97 1.32 -0.32
N SER A 50 9.11 0.38 -0.69
CA SER A 50 8.95 -0.08 -2.07
C SER A 50 7.58 0.34 -2.61
N PHE A 51 7.57 0.84 -3.85
CA PHE A 51 6.38 1.20 -4.62
C PHE A 51 6.30 0.25 -5.80
N THR A 52 5.36 -0.69 -5.78
CA THR A 52 5.33 -1.81 -6.73
C THR A 52 3.98 -1.96 -7.40
N SER A 53 3.97 -2.10 -8.74
CA SER A 53 2.81 -2.63 -9.47
C SER A 53 3.08 -4.06 -9.87
N HIS A 54 2.18 -4.97 -9.52
CA HIS A 54 2.31 -6.38 -9.83
C HIS A 54 1.64 -6.74 -11.16
N PRO A 55 2.24 -7.69 -11.93
CA PRO A 55 3.46 -8.44 -11.62
C PRO A 55 4.74 -7.58 -11.71
N SER A 56 5.65 -7.79 -10.76
CA SER A 56 6.98 -7.16 -10.74
C SER A 56 8.09 -8.00 -11.39
N ARG A 57 7.76 -9.23 -11.80
CA ARG A 57 8.66 -10.16 -12.48
C ARG A 57 8.00 -10.76 -13.72
N ALA A 58 8.80 -10.96 -14.76
CA ALA A 58 8.40 -11.68 -15.96
C ALA A 58 8.33 -13.19 -15.70
N PRO A 59 7.74 -13.99 -16.60
CA PRO A 59 7.63 -15.45 -16.44
C PRO A 59 8.97 -16.18 -16.28
N ASP A 60 10.07 -15.60 -16.80
CA ASP A 60 11.43 -16.11 -16.65
C ASP A 60 12.10 -15.72 -15.32
N GLY A 61 11.37 -14.99 -14.45
CA GLY A 61 11.83 -14.52 -13.14
C GLY A 61 12.61 -13.20 -13.16
N SER A 62 12.90 -12.65 -14.35
CA SER A 62 13.58 -11.36 -14.49
C SER A 62 12.70 -10.22 -13.96
N PRO A 63 13.27 -9.16 -13.35
CA PRO A 63 12.50 -8.00 -12.93
C PRO A 63 11.88 -7.28 -14.14
N ILE A 64 10.61 -6.90 -14.04
CA ILE A 64 9.99 -6.04 -15.03
C ILE A 64 10.50 -4.61 -14.82
N PRO A 65 11.12 -3.97 -15.83
CA PRO A 65 11.65 -2.61 -15.67
C PRO A 65 10.58 -1.63 -15.21
N GLY A 66 10.88 -0.83 -14.19
CA GLY A 66 9.95 0.16 -13.65
C GLY A 66 8.80 -0.39 -12.81
N ALA A 67 8.65 -1.72 -12.68
CA ALA A 67 7.55 -2.29 -11.88
C ALA A 67 7.69 -1.97 -10.38
N THR A 68 8.92 -1.90 -9.88
CA THR A 68 9.23 -1.54 -8.48
C THR A 68 10.21 -0.38 -8.44
N LEU A 69 9.91 0.63 -7.61
CA LEU A 69 10.88 1.61 -7.15
C LEU A 69 11.09 1.45 -5.64
N ALA A 70 12.33 1.28 -5.19
CA ALA A 70 12.68 1.26 -3.78
C ALA A 70 13.41 2.54 -3.37
N LYS A 71 13.10 3.05 -2.17
CA LYS A 71 13.77 4.21 -1.55
C LYS A 71 14.21 3.86 -0.14
N SER A 72 15.24 4.51 0.37
CA SER A 72 15.73 4.26 1.73
C SER A 72 14.81 4.92 2.77
N LEU A 73 14.49 4.20 3.84
CA LEU A 73 13.80 4.77 5.01
C LEU A 73 14.68 5.71 5.84
N SER A 74 15.98 5.76 5.54
CA SER A 74 16.90 6.76 6.12
C SER A 74 16.72 8.15 5.49
N ASP A 75 16.04 8.26 4.36
CA ASP A 75 15.65 9.55 3.78
C ASP A 75 14.56 10.19 4.68
N PRO A 76 14.73 11.46 5.12
CA PRO A 76 13.72 12.15 5.91
C PRO A 76 12.31 12.14 5.30
N GLN A 77 12.19 12.09 3.97
CA GLN A 77 10.91 12.01 3.26
C GLN A 77 10.16 10.70 3.55
N PHE A 78 10.87 9.60 3.84
CA PHE A 78 10.29 8.26 4.03
C PHE A 78 10.45 7.72 5.45
N GLN A 79 10.86 8.56 6.41
CA GLN A 79 11.11 8.13 7.78
C GLN A 79 9.84 7.51 8.42
N PRO A 80 9.88 6.24 8.89
CA PRO A 80 8.68 5.52 9.33
C PRO A 80 8.01 6.09 10.58
N GLY A 81 8.79 6.65 11.51
CA GLY A 81 8.27 7.16 12.80
C GLY A 81 7.49 8.46 12.71
N VAL A 82 7.29 9.01 11.51
CA VAL A 82 6.53 10.24 11.25
C VAL A 82 5.26 9.87 10.51
N PHE A 83 4.14 10.52 10.82
CA PHE A 83 2.93 10.36 10.02
C PHE A 83 3.19 10.89 8.61
N ARG A 84 3.05 10.01 7.63
CA ARG A 84 3.18 10.32 6.20
C ARG A 84 1.90 9.95 5.48
N GLU A 85 1.50 10.76 4.51
CA GLU A 85 0.48 10.36 3.55
C GLU A 85 1.15 9.50 2.47
N TYR A 86 0.74 8.24 2.38
CA TYR A 86 1.06 7.36 1.25
C TYR A 86 -0.16 7.27 0.35
N ARG A 87 0.01 7.59 -0.94
CA ARG A 87 -1.09 7.62 -1.91
C ARG A 87 -0.68 6.95 -3.20
N PHE A 88 -1.62 6.23 -3.81
CA PHE A 88 -1.52 5.85 -5.21
C PHE A 88 -2.81 6.23 -5.95
N ASP A 89 -2.61 6.75 -7.16
CA ASP A 89 -3.68 7.09 -8.09
C ASP A 89 -3.65 6.06 -9.23
N SER A 90 -4.79 5.45 -9.54
CA SER A 90 -4.94 4.45 -10.60
C SER A 90 -5.92 4.93 -11.65
N HIS A 91 -5.46 5.02 -12.90
CA HIS A 91 -6.22 5.51 -14.05
C HIS A 91 -6.02 4.60 -15.28
N PRO A 92 -7.07 4.32 -16.07
CA PRO A 92 -6.97 3.41 -17.22
C PRO A 92 -5.92 3.86 -18.25
N ASP A 93 -5.82 5.17 -18.49
CA ASP A 93 -4.96 5.74 -19.54
C ASP A 93 -3.63 6.31 -19.02
N LEU A 94 -3.56 6.69 -17.74
CA LEU A 94 -2.37 7.36 -17.17
C LEU A 94 -1.49 6.40 -16.39
N GLY A 95 -1.99 5.21 -16.05
CA GLY A 95 -1.24 4.27 -15.23
C GLY A 95 -1.52 4.39 -13.74
N VAL A 96 -0.52 3.99 -12.96
CA VAL A 96 -0.46 4.10 -11.50
C VAL A 96 0.60 5.13 -11.13
N ALA A 97 0.21 6.16 -10.38
CA ALA A 97 1.12 7.18 -9.86
C ALA A 97 1.19 7.11 -8.33
N TYR A 98 2.39 7.09 -7.78
CA TYR A 98 2.64 6.96 -6.34
C TYR A 98 3.11 8.28 -5.75
N TYR A 99 2.60 8.63 -4.58
CA TYR A 99 2.90 9.87 -3.88
C TYR A 99 3.22 9.62 -2.40
N VAL A 100 4.13 10.44 -1.88
CA VAL A 100 4.37 10.58 -0.44
C VAL A 100 4.29 12.06 -0.07
N ASP A 101 3.42 12.39 0.89
CA ASP A 101 3.12 13.76 1.31
C ASP A 101 2.78 14.68 0.12
N GLY A 102 1.96 14.17 -0.81
CA GLY A 102 1.52 14.87 -2.02
C GLY A 102 2.57 15.01 -3.13
N LYS A 103 3.82 14.58 -2.93
CA LYS A 103 4.88 14.61 -3.94
C LYS A 103 4.93 13.31 -4.74
N LEU A 104 4.95 13.41 -6.06
CA LEU A 104 5.09 12.25 -6.96
C LEU A 104 6.46 11.57 -6.75
N ILE A 105 6.44 10.26 -6.57
CA ILE A 105 7.61 9.42 -6.29
C ILE A 105 7.91 8.45 -7.43
N HIS A 106 6.87 7.86 -8.01
CA HIS A 106 6.98 6.84 -9.05
C HIS A 106 5.74 6.83 -9.93
N GLU A 107 5.91 6.40 -11.17
CA GLU A 107 4.81 6.18 -12.12
C GLU A 107 5.02 4.84 -12.84
N ASN A 108 3.92 4.14 -13.10
CA ASN A 108 3.93 2.91 -13.85
C ASN A 108 2.72 2.82 -14.77
N THR A 109 2.96 2.71 -16.08
CA THR A 109 1.91 2.57 -17.10
C THR A 109 1.56 1.12 -17.41
N ASP A 110 2.35 0.16 -16.91
CA ASP A 110 2.14 -1.27 -17.12
C ASP A 110 1.30 -1.88 -15.98
N HIS A 111 0.58 -2.95 -16.30
CA HIS A 111 -0.16 -3.76 -15.33
C HIS A 111 -1.18 -3.01 -14.47
N VAL A 112 -1.75 -1.92 -14.99
CA VAL A 112 -2.84 -1.18 -14.34
C VAL A 112 -4.02 -2.12 -14.05
N PRO A 113 -4.53 -2.17 -12.81
CA PRO A 113 -5.69 -2.99 -12.49
C PRO A 113 -6.91 -2.67 -13.36
N LYS A 114 -7.42 -3.69 -14.05
CA LYS A 114 -8.57 -3.56 -14.97
C LYS A 114 -9.89 -3.87 -14.30
N GLU A 115 -9.84 -4.62 -13.22
CA GLU A 115 -11.01 -5.14 -12.52
C GLU A 115 -11.07 -4.63 -11.08
N GLY A 116 -12.21 -4.83 -10.42
CA GLY A 116 -12.38 -4.45 -9.02
C GLY A 116 -11.54 -5.32 -8.07
N GLY A 117 -10.98 -4.68 -7.04
CA GLY A 117 -10.25 -5.29 -5.93
C GLY A 117 -10.60 -4.63 -4.60
N ASN A 118 -9.79 -4.90 -3.59
CA ASN A 118 -9.94 -4.37 -2.23
C ASN A 118 -8.69 -3.63 -1.77
N LEU A 119 -8.89 -2.71 -0.82
CA LEU A 119 -7.81 -1.97 -0.18
C LEU A 119 -7.43 -2.70 1.11
N GLN A 120 -6.15 -2.88 1.35
CA GLN A 120 -5.63 -3.59 2.51
C GLN A 120 -4.54 -2.77 3.20
N LEU A 121 -4.49 -2.89 4.52
CA LEU A 121 -3.47 -2.34 5.37
C LEU A 121 -2.99 -3.46 6.30
N LYS A 122 -1.70 -3.80 6.28
CA LYS A 122 -1.15 -4.89 7.08
C LYS A 122 0.16 -4.49 7.74
N LEU A 123 0.39 -5.07 8.91
CA LEU A 123 1.69 -5.09 9.58
C LEU A 123 2.01 -6.55 9.88
N TRP A 124 3.16 -7.04 9.42
CA TRP A 124 3.53 -8.45 9.57
C TRP A 124 5.04 -8.65 9.61
N ALA A 125 5.46 -9.80 10.16
CA ALA A 125 6.84 -10.27 10.15
C ALA A 125 6.82 -11.80 10.10
N ASP A 126 7.49 -12.40 9.11
CA ASP A 126 7.41 -13.85 8.83
C ASP A 126 8.79 -14.54 8.75
N GLY A 127 9.90 -13.82 8.95
CA GLY A 127 11.24 -14.40 8.84
C GLY A 127 11.78 -14.52 7.41
N ASN A 128 11.04 -14.09 6.39
CA ASN A 128 11.45 -14.23 5.00
C ASN A 128 12.67 -13.35 4.70
N LYS A 129 13.83 -13.97 4.46
CA LYS A 129 15.09 -13.28 4.15
C LYS A 129 15.03 -12.35 2.93
N TRP A 130 14.08 -12.56 2.02
CA TRP A 130 13.89 -11.72 0.85
C TRP A 130 13.03 -10.49 1.14
N TRP A 131 12.30 -10.46 2.25
CA TRP A 131 11.33 -9.39 2.56
C TRP A 131 11.38 -8.91 4.01
N SER A 132 10.62 -9.50 4.93
CA SER A 132 10.53 -9.00 6.32
C SER A 132 11.81 -9.25 7.12
N GLY A 133 12.56 -10.33 6.82
CA GLY A 133 13.75 -10.72 7.57
C GLY A 133 13.43 -11.25 8.96
N THR A 134 14.46 -11.43 9.79
CA THR A 134 14.30 -11.87 11.19
C THR A 134 13.38 -10.90 11.94
N PRO A 135 12.25 -11.38 12.53
CA PRO A 135 11.29 -10.50 13.18
C PRO A 135 11.88 -9.60 14.25
N SER A 136 11.27 -8.43 14.44
CA SER A 136 11.58 -7.53 15.56
C SER A 136 11.53 -8.24 16.92
N THR A 137 12.48 -7.89 17.78
CA THR A 137 12.53 -8.39 19.18
C THR A 137 11.62 -7.60 20.13
N THR A 138 11.01 -6.53 19.63
CA THR A 138 10.08 -5.64 20.32
C THR A 138 8.78 -5.54 19.54
N ASP A 139 7.70 -5.17 20.24
CA ASP A 139 6.42 -4.88 19.61
C ASP A 139 6.58 -3.77 18.56
N VAL A 140 6.00 -4.01 17.39
CA VAL A 140 5.97 -3.06 16.29
C VAL A 140 4.55 -2.55 16.13
N PHE A 141 4.39 -1.23 16.06
CA PHE A 141 3.08 -0.60 15.94
C PHE A 141 2.98 0.13 14.61
N MET A 142 1.93 -0.17 13.86
CA MET A 142 1.48 0.65 12.74
C MET A 142 0.28 1.49 13.21
N THR A 143 0.51 2.77 13.44
CA THR A 143 -0.55 3.70 13.87
C THR A 143 -1.15 4.37 12.66
N VAL A 144 -2.45 4.20 12.46
CA VAL A 144 -3.19 4.71 11.29
C VAL A 144 -4.03 5.90 11.72
N ALA A 145 -3.76 7.06 11.13
CA ALA A 145 -4.56 8.27 11.35
C ALA A 145 -5.81 8.28 10.46
N SER A 146 -5.69 7.86 9.19
CA SER A 146 -6.82 7.80 8.27
C SER A 146 -6.55 6.89 7.09
N VAL A 147 -7.63 6.32 6.53
CA VAL A 147 -7.63 5.69 5.20
C VAL A 147 -8.76 6.34 4.40
N VAL A 148 -8.45 6.84 3.21
CA VAL A 148 -9.42 7.53 2.35
C VAL A 148 -9.32 6.97 0.94
N ALA A 149 -10.45 6.60 0.36
CA ALA A 149 -10.56 6.08 -0.99
C ALA A 149 -11.56 6.94 -1.77
N TYR A 150 -11.11 7.58 -2.85
CA TYR A 150 -11.98 8.26 -3.81
C TYR A 150 -11.93 7.49 -5.13
N TYR A 151 -13.04 6.86 -5.51
CA TYR A 151 -13.11 6.07 -6.74
C TYR A 151 -14.47 6.27 -7.40
N ASN A 152 -14.47 6.28 -8.72
CA ASN A 152 -15.72 6.39 -9.47
C ASN A 152 -16.44 5.04 -9.43
N THR A 153 -17.76 5.10 -9.29
CA THR A 153 -18.64 3.96 -9.47
C THR A 153 -19.73 4.31 -10.47
N SER A 154 -19.97 3.42 -11.43
CA SER A 154 -21.03 3.59 -12.43
C SER A 154 -22.37 3.02 -11.98
N ILE A 155 -22.38 2.18 -10.94
CA ILE A 155 -23.56 1.53 -10.37
C ILE A 155 -23.39 1.49 -8.85
N VAL A 156 -24.45 1.73 -8.09
CA VAL A 156 -24.41 1.52 -6.63
C VAL A 156 -24.19 0.03 -6.35
N ASP A 157 -23.05 -0.34 -5.74
CA ASP A 157 -22.76 -1.74 -5.39
C ASP A 157 -23.59 -2.13 -4.16
N PRO A 158 -24.54 -3.09 -4.25
CA PRO A 158 -25.33 -3.54 -3.11
C PRO A 158 -24.46 -4.09 -1.96
N ARG A 159 -23.28 -4.63 -2.26
CA ARG A 159 -22.32 -5.08 -1.24
C ARG A 159 -21.69 -3.92 -0.50
N TRP A 160 -21.45 -2.78 -1.17
CA TRP A 160 -20.98 -1.58 -0.50
C TRP A 160 -22.03 -1.07 0.49
N LEU A 161 -23.30 -1.04 0.10
CA LEU A 161 -24.42 -0.67 0.99
C LEU A 161 -24.51 -1.62 2.20
N ALA A 162 -24.42 -2.93 1.96
CA ALA A 162 -24.42 -3.93 3.03
C ALA A 162 -23.24 -3.76 3.99
N ASN A 163 -22.03 -3.55 3.45
CA ASN A 163 -20.82 -3.34 4.25
C ASN A 163 -20.86 -2.03 5.03
N CYS A 164 -21.35 -0.94 4.44
CA CYS A 164 -21.58 0.33 5.14
C CYS A 164 -22.55 0.13 6.31
N THR A 165 -23.66 -0.59 6.08
CA THR A 165 -24.65 -0.88 7.11
C THR A 165 -24.05 -1.73 8.24
N ALA A 166 -23.27 -2.75 7.89
CA ALA A 166 -22.55 -3.58 8.85
C ALA A 166 -21.51 -2.78 9.66
N ALA A 167 -20.93 -1.73 9.07
CA ALA A 167 -20.02 -0.79 9.74
C ALA A 167 -20.75 0.30 10.57
N GLY A 168 -22.05 0.14 10.82
CA GLY A 168 -22.85 1.06 11.63
C GLY A 168 -23.61 2.14 10.84
N GLY A 169 -23.54 2.10 9.50
CA GLY A 169 -24.23 3.05 8.63
C GLY A 169 -23.68 4.49 8.73
N PRO A 170 -24.21 5.44 7.94
CA PRO A 170 -23.84 6.85 8.04
C PRO A 170 -24.03 7.37 9.48
N SER A 171 -22.93 7.75 10.13
CA SER A 171 -22.89 8.19 11.53
C SER A 171 -21.73 9.17 11.76
N LYS A 172 -21.52 9.60 13.02
CA LYS A 172 -20.35 10.40 13.40
C LYS A 172 -19.03 9.63 13.26
N SER A 173 -19.08 8.30 13.27
CA SER A 173 -17.91 7.42 13.24
C SER A 173 -17.71 6.73 11.89
N THR A 174 -18.73 6.69 11.05
CA THR A 174 -18.73 6.00 9.75
C THR A 174 -19.34 6.91 8.69
N LEU A 175 -18.54 7.36 7.72
CA LEU A 175 -19.02 8.14 6.57
C LEU A 175 -19.25 7.21 5.38
N CYS A 176 -20.50 7.09 4.94
CA CYS A 176 -20.84 6.42 3.69
C CYS A 176 -21.55 7.42 2.77
N THR A 177 -20.85 7.93 1.78
CA THR A 177 -21.42 8.80 0.74
C THR A 177 -21.08 8.21 -0.63
N ILE A 178 -22.05 8.25 -1.54
CA ILE A 178 -21.87 7.92 -2.97
C ILE A 178 -21.83 9.24 -3.73
#